data_AF-A0A554JRI5-F1
#
_entry.id   AF-A0A554JRI5-F1
#
_cell.length_a   1.000
_cell.length_b   1.000
_cell.length_c   1.000
_cell.angle_alpha   90.00
_cell.angle_beta   90.00
_cell.angle_gamma   90.00
#
_symmetry.space_group_name_H-M   'P 1'
#
loop_
_entity.id
_entity.type
_entity.pdbx_description
1 polymer ?
#
loop_
_entity_poly.entity_id
_entity_poly.type
_entity_poly.pdbx_seq_one_letter_code
_entity_poly.pdbx_strand_id
1 'polypeptide(L)'
;MKIKSTYTNKSSQLVEQVYFDGDDLTGNLDEKDYGGCHAFCFYGDKLVLVNHPKQGWFPPGGGMEEGETFEQTTEREVREETNRSE
;
A
#
# COMPACT_ATOMS: atom_id res chain seq x y z
N MET A 1 -16.20 -9.55 0.61
CA MET A 1 -17.12 -8.46 0.16
C MET A 1 -16.37 -7.54 -0.82
N LYS A 2 -17.04 -6.82 -1.76
CA LYS A 2 -16.39 -5.85 -2.65
C LYS A 2 -17.05 -4.47 -2.55
N ILE A 3 -16.29 -3.44 -2.17
CA ILE A 3 -16.78 -2.05 -2.09
C ILE A 3 -16.09 -1.23 -3.18
N LYS A 4 -16.86 -0.47 -3.95
CA LYS A 4 -16.33 0.46 -4.95
C LYS A 4 -16.61 1.89 -4.50
N SER A 5 -15.62 2.76 -4.63
CA SER A 5 -15.70 4.18 -4.31
C SER A 5 -14.99 4.97 -5.41
N THR A 6 -15.43 6.21 -5.63
CA THR A 6 -14.76 7.14 -6.54
C THR A 6 -14.52 8.46 -5.83
N TYR A 7 -13.35 9.06 -6.05
CA TYR A 7 -13.02 10.36 -5.46
C TYR A 7 -12.09 11.16 -6.37
N THR A 8 -12.08 12.48 -6.20
CA THR A 8 -11.13 13.37 -6.89
C THR A 8 -9.92 13.58 -5.99
N ASN A 9 -8.72 13.25 -6.48
CA ASN A 9 -7.49 13.42 -5.72
C ASN A 9 -7.00 14.90 -5.72
N LYS A 10 -5.92 15.18 -4.99
CA LYS A 10 -5.34 16.54 -4.90
C LYS A 10 -4.85 17.10 -6.25
N SER A 11 -4.60 16.22 -7.22
CA SER A 11 -4.20 16.57 -8.58
C SER A 11 -5.40 16.73 -9.53
N SER A 12 -6.62 16.81 -9.01
CA SER A 12 -7.88 16.91 -9.76
C SER A 12 -8.16 15.72 -10.69
N GLN A 13 -7.55 14.56 -10.43
CA GLN A 13 -7.82 13.33 -11.17
C GLN A 13 -8.92 12.54 -10.49
N LEU A 14 -9.84 11.97 -11.27
CA LEU A 14 -10.83 11.03 -10.78
C LEU A 14 -10.14 9.67 -10.53
N VAL A 15 -10.23 9.17 -9.31
CA VAL A 15 -9.66 7.90 -8.87
C VAL A 15 -10.78 6.93 -8.55
N GLU A 16 -10.70 5.73 -9.13
CA GLU A 16 -11.54 4.59 -8.73
C GLU A 16 -10.82 3.78 -7.67
N GLN A 17 -11.47 3.56 -6.53
CA GLN A 17 -10.95 2.75 -5.44
C GLN A 17 -11.85 1.54 -5.21
N VAL A 18 -11.24 0.38 -5.09
CA VAL A 18 -11.94 -0.89 -4.90
C VAL A 18 -11.36 -1.59 -3.68
N TYR A 19 -12.21 -1.87 -2.71
CA TYR A 19 -11.88 -2.65 -1.53
C TYR A 19 -12.36 -4.07 -1.72
N PHE A 20 -11.49 -5.03 -1.42
CA PHE A 20 -11.78 -6.44 -1.41
C PHE A 20 -11.65 -6.92 0.03
N ASP A 21 -12.63 -7.72 0.46
CA ASP A 21 -12.65 -8.35 1.76
C ASP A 21 -12.43 -9.86 1.54
N GLY A 22 -11.33 -10.33 2.12
CA GLY A 22 -10.79 -11.68 1.99
C GLY A 22 -9.32 -11.72 2.39
N ASP A 23 -8.84 -12.89 2.79
CA ASP A 23 -7.42 -13.15 3.13
C ASP A 23 -6.54 -13.32 1.87
N ASP A 24 -7.18 -13.43 0.70
CA ASP A 24 -6.49 -13.59 -0.58
C ASP A 24 -6.11 -12.22 -1.16
N LEU A 25 -4.92 -11.77 -0.74
CA LEU A 25 -4.26 -10.57 -1.25
C LEU A 25 -3.87 -10.71 -2.72
N THR A 26 -3.68 -11.93 -3.21
CA THR A 26 -3.20 -12.22 -4.59
C THR A 26 -4.32 -12.39 -5.60
N GLY A 27 -5.40 -13.09 -5.25
CA GLY A 27 -6.45 -13.49 -6.19
C GLY A 27 -7.38 -12.38 -6.65
N ASN A 28 -7.25 -11.18 -6.07
CA ASN A 28 -7.93 -9.97 -6.54
C ASN A 28 -6.98 -9.00 -7.27
N LEU A 29 -5.69 -9.32 -7.29
CA LEU A 29 -4.71 -8.62 -8.10
C LEU A 29 -4.70 -9.29 -9.47
N ASP A 30 -5.65 -8.90 -10.34
CA ASP A 30 -5.63 -9.28 -11.76
C ASP A 30 -4.23 -8.96 -12.37
N GLU A 31 -3.87 -9.53 -13.53
CA GLU A 31 -2.62 -9.26 -14.30
C GLU A 31 -2.45 -7.79 -14.75
N LYS A 32 -2.62 -6.83 -13.84
CA LYS A 32 -2.44 -5.41 -14.05
C LYS A 32 -1.05 -5.03 -13.58
N ASP A 33 -0.44 -4.10 -14.30
CA ASP A 33 0.75 -3.41 -13.83
C ASP A 33 0.39 -2.56 -12.59
N TYR A 34 0.92 -2.95 -11.44
CA TYR A 34 0.82 -2.20 -10.20
C TYR A 34 1.98 -1.21 -10.10
N GLY A 35 1.68 0.03 -9.73
CA GLY A 35 2.71 1.06 -9.55
C GLY A 35 3.44 0.99 -8.19
N GLY A 36 2.88 0.28 -7.22
CA GLY A 36 3.40 0.23 -5.85
C GLY A 36 2.35 -0.19 -4.81
N CYS A 37 2.72 -0.09 -3.54
CA CYS A 37 1.90 -0.53 -2.41
C CYS A 37 1.96 0.45 -1.22
N HIS A 38 0.95 0.40 -0.34
CA HIS A 38 1.00 0.97 1.00
C HIS A 38 0.36 0.01 2.00
N ALA A 39 1.02 -0.25 3.12
CA ALA A 39 0.61 -1.24 4.10
C ALA A 39 0.15 -0.61 5.41
N PHE A 40 -1.08 -0.91 5.84
CA PHE A 40 -1.56 -0.56 7.17
C PHE A 40 -1.00 -1.56 8.20
N CYS A 41 0.14 -1.21 8.80
CA CYS A 41 0.84 -2.05 9.76
C CYS A 41 0.40 -1.76 11.20
N PHE A 42 0.13 -2.80 11.99
CA PHE A 42 -0.25 -2.68 13.39
C PHE A 42 0.85 -3.23 14.32
N TYR A 43 1.18 -2.48 15.38
CA TYR A 43 2.03 -2.94 16.48
C TYR A 43 1.24 -2.86 17.79
N GLY A 44 0.66 -4.00 18.18
CA GLY A 44 -0.36 -4.04 19.23
C GLY A 44 -1.63 -3.30 18.78
N ASP A 45 -2.05 -2.33 19.57
CA ASP A 45 -3.23 -1.48 19.33
C ASP A 45 -2.91 -0.19 18.55
N LYS A 46 -1.67 -0.05 18.04
CA LYS A 46 -1.19 1.16 17.36
C LYS A 46 -1.01 0.92 15.88
N LEU A 47 -1.42 1.91 15.08
CA LEU A 47 -1.10 1.98 13.65
C LEU A 47 0.29 2.58 13.46
N VAL A 48 1.12 1.93 12.66
CA VAL A 48 2.46 2.42 12.28
C VAL A 48 2.32 3.36 11.09
N LEU A 49 2.91 4.54 11.21
CA LEU A 49 3.01 5.55 10.15
C LEU A 49 4.47 5.99 10.02
N VAL A 50 4.84 6.37 8.80
CA VAL A 50 6.15 6.93 8.47
C VAL A 50 5.97 8.39 8.09
N ASN A 51 6.96 9.23 8.39
CA ASN A 51 6.91 10.66 8.10
C ASN A 51 7.85 11.01 6.94
N HIS A 52 7.29 11.19 5.76
CA HIS A 52 8.07 11.60 4.60
C HIS A 52 8.16 13.13 4.55
N PRO A 53 9.36 13.71 4.36
CA PRO A 53 9.58 15.16 4.43
C PRO A 53 8.65 16.01 3.55
N LYS A 54 8.18 15.46 2.42
CA LYS A 54 7.29 16.15 1.48
C LYS A 54 5.82 15.75 1.57
N GLN A 55 5.52 14.58 2.13
CA GLN A 55 4.17 13.98 2.06
C GLN A 55 3.46 13.94 3.41
N GLY A 56 4.20 14.14 4.51
CA GLY A 56 3.69 14.07 5.87
C GLY A 56 3.62 12.62 6.37
N TRP A 57 2.66 12.35 7.24
CA TRP A 57 2.43 11.02 7.82
C TRP A 57 1.52 10.16 6.94
N PHE A 58 1.99 8.97 6.57
CA PHE A 58 1.23 7.99 5.77
C PHE A 58 1.69 6.56 6.13
N PRO A 59 0.94 5.51 5.74
CA PRO A 59 1.36 4.13 5.95
C PRO A 59 2.64 3.82 5.17
N PRO A 60 3.53 2.96 5.70
CA PRO A 60 4.74 2.56 4.99
C PRO A 60 4.40 1.97 3.61
N GLY A 61 5.24 2.25 2.61
CA GLY A 61 5.02 1.78 1.25
C GLY A 61 5.72 2.63 0.19
N GLY A 62 5.84 2.07 -0.99
CA GLY A 62 6.52 2.69 -2.11
C GLY A 62 6.29 1.98 -3.43
N GLY A 63 7.17 2.26 -4.39
CA GLY A 63 7.06 1.79 -5.76
C GLY A 63 7.51 0.33 -5.91
N MET A 64 6.88 -0.37 -6.84
CA MET A 64 7.29 -1.73 -7.22
C MET A 64 8.56 -1.67 -8.06
N GLU A 65 9.57 -2.49 -7.72
CA GLU A 65 10.79 -2.63 -8.52
C GLU A 65 10.61 -3.69 -9.62
N GLU A 66 11.51 -3.69 -10.61
CA GLU A 66 11.44 -4.60 -11.75
C GLU A 66 11.55 -6.06 -11.29
N GLY A 67 10.53 -6.86 -11.60
CA GLY A 67 10.48 -8.29 -11.25
C GLY A 67 9.95 -8.60 -9.85
N GLU A 68 9.55 -7.59 -9.08
CA GLU A 68 8.90 -7.83 -7.78
C GLU A 68 7.43 -8.25 -7.93
N THR A 69 7.00 -9.15 -7.05
CA THR A 69 5.59 -9.36 -6.71
C THR A 69 5.10 -8.27 -5.76
N PHE A 70 3.79 -8.06 -5.70
CA PHE A 70 3.18 -7.12 -4.76
C PHE A 70 3.56 -7.42 -3.29
N GLU A 71 3.64 -8.69 -2.93
CA GLU A 71 4.07 -9.15 -1.61
C GLU A 71 5.52 -8.77 -1.32
N GLN A 72 6.43 -9.00 -2.28
CA GLN A 72 7.84 -8.66 -2.13
C GLN A 72 8.05 -7.15 -1.97
N THR A 73 7.38 -6.34 -2.81
CA THR A 73 7.40 -4.88 -2.67
C THR A 73 6.89 -4.45 -1.30
N THR A 74 5.77 -5.04 -0.85
CA THR A 74 5.19 -4.72 0.46
C THR A 74 6.14 -5.05 1.61
N GLU A 75 6.77 -6.22 1.59
CA GLU A 75 7.72 -6.64 2.62
C GLU A 75 8.96 -5.73 2.65
N ARG A 76 9.54 -5.44 1.48
CA ARG A 76 10.72 -4.57 1.33
C ARG A 76 10.43 -3.17 1.87
N GLU A 77 9.39 -2.51 1.38
CA GLU A 77 9.05 -1.13 1.76
C GLU A 77 8.75 -1.00 3.26
N VAL A 78 7.99 -1.95 3.83
CA VAL A 78 7.73 -1.96 5.28
C VAL A 78 9.02 -2.11 6.06
N ARG A 79 9.95 -2.99 5.64
CA ARG A 79 11.23 -3.18 6.32
C ARG A 79 12.11 -1.93 6.23
N GLU A 80 12.21 -1.33 5.06
CA GLU A 80 13.04 -0.15 4.78
C GLU A 80 12.57 1.08 5.56
N GLU A 81 11.27 1.35 5.58
CA GLU A 81 10.75 2.60 6.15
C GLU A 81 10.47 2.54 7.65
N THR A 82 10.34 1.34 8.23
CA THR A 82 9.99 1.17 9.66
C THR A 82 11.14 0.77 10.57
N ASN A 83 12.38 0.74 10.06
CA ASN A 83 13.58 0.36 10.82
C ASN A 83 13.45 -1.00 11.54
N ARG A 84 12.76 -1.98 10.95
CA ARG A 84 12.83 -3.35 11.46
C ARG A 84 14.17 -3.97 11.07
N SER A 85 15.15 -3.91 11.98
CA SER A 85 16.26 -4.85 11.98
C SER A 85 15.73 -6.25 12.29
N GLU A 86 16.34 -7.27 11.66
CA GLU A 86 16.00 -8.70 11.82
C GLU A 86 15.86 -9.15 13.29
#